data_AF-A0A2X3BVT3-F1
#
_entry.id   AF-A0A2X3BVT3-F1
#
_cell.length_a   1.000
_cell.length_b   1.000
_cell.length_c   1.000
_cell.angle_alpha   90.00
_cell.angle_beta   90.00
_cell.angle_gamma   90.00
#
_symmetry.space_group_name_H-M   'P 1'
#
loop_
_entity.id
_entity.type
_entity.pdbx_description
1 polymer ?
#
loop_
_entity_poly.entity_id
_entity_poly.type
_entity_poly.pdbx_seq_one_letter_code
_entity_poly.pdbx_strand_id
1 'polypeptide(L)'
;MHFYVDETGHTGPNLFDSTQPILSYGVLSSPDDLDTVAEPALAALRKKMGVVRLHAAELGMHRLDNVIDTLLVLQKKHRIRFDIWQVVKRDHAIISFFDQVFDQGMNPVVPWTAYWTPLRYPLLINLARLFDDELAEKAWRARLEAHDGRSAALLGEVCSVLLSRVGMLGDPRFIEIVTDALSWAMAHFDELSYNCKTNKEKLQIMPNMIGFQSVLHGICHRLGAPNRKARIIVDQQSQFNTTQRELSVFLSSDSRSAMGSWGQVCR
;
A
#
# COMPACT_ATOMS: atom_id res chain seq x y z
N MET A 1 -22.13 9.85 -1.36
CA MET A 1 -21.75 8.54 -1.92
C MET A 1 -21.20 7.71 -0.78
N HIS A 2 -21.57 6.43 -0.73
CA HIS A 2 -21.20 5.48 0.31
C HIS A 2 -20.11 4.56 -0.22
N PHE A 3 -19.11 4.30 0.61
CA PHE A 3 -17.97 3.44 0.30
C PHE A 3 -17.82 2.43 1.43
N TYR A 4 -17.74 1.16 1.07
CA TYR A 4 -17.54 0.04 1.98
C TYR A 4 -16.19 -0.57 1.64
N VAL A 5 -15.26 -0.52 2.57
CA VAL A 5 -13.88 -0.97 2.40
C VAL A 5 -13.66 -2.21 3.26
N ASP A 6 -13.20 -3.27 2.61
CA ASP A 6 -12.82 -4.52 3.24
C ASP A 6 -11.38 -4.88 2.87
N GLU A 7 -10.68 -5.57 3.76
CA GLU A 7 -9.26 -5.90 3.66
C GLU A 7 -9.05 -7.41 3.77
N THR A 8 -8.19 -7.95 2.90
CA THR A 8 -7.79 -9.35 2.97
C THR A 8 -6.29 -9.51 2.75
N GLY A 9 -5.71 -10.45 3.49
CA GLY A 9 -4.27 -10.66 3.60
C GLY A 9 -3.69 -10.09 4.90
N HIS A 10 -2.63 -10.71 5.40
CA HIS A 10 -1.99 -10.31 6.64
C HIS A 10 -1.35 -8.92 6.50
N THR A 11 -1.67 -8.04 7.43
CA THR A 11 -1.32 -6.61 7.44
C THR A 11 -0.06 -6.30 8.22
N GLY A 12 0.43 -7.27 8.99
CA GLY A 12 1.57 -7.12 9.88
C GLY A 12 2.93 -7.21 9.18
N PRO A 13 4.02 -7.17 9.97
CA PRO A 13 5.38 -6.98 9.47
C PRO A 13 5.94 -8.16 8.69
N ASN A 14 5.30 -9.34 8.74
CA ASN A 14 5.73 -10.49 7.96
C ASN A 14 5.30 -10.35 6.50
N LEU A 15 6.15 -9.73 5.69
CA LEU A 15 5.88 -9.49 4.27
C LEU A 15 6.12 -10.73 3.39
N PHE A 16 6.95 -11.66 3.83
CA PHE A 16 7.46 -12.77 3.02
C PHE A 16 6.78 -14.11 3.33
N ASP A 17 5.56 -14.07 3.89
CA ASP A 17 4.70 -15.25 3.97
C ASP A 17 4.22 -15.66 2.57
N SER A 18 4.78 -16.76 2.06
CA SER A 18 4.46 -17.32 0.74
C SER A 18 2.97 -17.67 0.56
N THR A 19 2.22 -17.87 1.64
CA THR A 19 0.78 -18.17 1.57
C THR A 19 -0.07 -16.91 1.39
N GLN A 20 0.48 -15.73 1.68
CA GLN A 20 -0.22 -14.44 1.62
C GLN A 20 0.68 -13.33 1.04
N PRO A 21 1.14 -13.45 -0.23
CA PRO A 21 2.10 -12.52 -0.83
C PRO A 21 1.49 -11.15 -1.19
N ILE A 22 0.16 -11.05 -1.20
CA ILE A 22 -0.58 -9.87 -1.64
C ILE A 22 -1.51 -9.45 -0.51
N LEU A 23 -1.49 -8.15 -0.21
CA LEU A 23 -2.54 -7.50 0.55
C LEU A 23 -3.55 -6.89 -0.43
N SER A 24 -4.85 -7.13 -0.24
CA SER A 24 -5.89 -6.58 -1.11
C SER A 24 -6.93 -5.79 -0.33
N TYR A 25 -7.36 -4.68 -0.90
CA TYR A 25 -8.52 -3.92 -0.46
C TYR A 25 -9.63 -4.02 -1.50
N GLY A 26 -10.80 -4.49 -1.06
CA GLY A 26 -12.03 -4.44 -1.83
C GLY A 26 -12.82 -3.19 -1.46
N VAL A 27 -13.24 -2.40 -2.46
CA VAL A 27 -14.02 -1.18 -2.23
C VAL A 27 -15.32 -1.29 -3.01
N LEU A 28 -16.44 -1.40 -2.29
CA LEU A 28 -17.77 -1.24 -2.87
C LEU A 28 -18.19 0.21 -2.76
N SER A 29 -18.75 0.76 -3.83
CA SER A 29 -19.26 2.13 -3.84
C SER A 29 -20.66 2.20 -4.44
N SER A 30 -21.48 3.09 -3.86
CA SER A 30 -22.88 3.30 -4.23
C SER A 30 -23.31 4.75 -3.94
N PRO A 31 -24.17 5.37 -4.77
CA PRO A 31 -24.83 6.62 -4.40
C PRO A 31 -25.70 6.47 -3.15
N ASP A 32 -26.31 5.30 -2.95
CA ASP A 32 -27.24 4.97 -1.87
C ASP A 32 -26.54 4.29 -0.68
N ASP A 33 -27.13 4.41 0.52
CA ASP A 33 -26.70 3.69 1.73
C ASP A 33 -27.14 2.22 1.67
N LEU A 34 -26.23 1.32 1.29
CA LEU A 34 -26.50 -0.10 1.07
C LEU A 34 -26.97 -0.82 2.34
N ASP A 35 -26.53 -0.40 3.53
CA ASP A 35 -26.97 -0.98 4.81
C ASP A 35 -28.46 -0.75 5.05
N THR A 36 -29.03 0.28 4.41
CA THR A 36 -30.46 0.59 4.50
C THR A 36 -31.23 0.04 3.30
N VAL A 37 -30.76 0.33 2.08
CA VAL A 37 -31.55 0.05 0.87
C VAL A 37 -31.50 -1.40 0.40
N ALA A 38 -30.41 -2.12 0.70
CA ALA A 38 -30.25 -3.52 0.31
C ALA A 38 -30.74 -4.50 1.38
N GLU A 39 -30.87 -4.06 2.64
CA GLU A 39 -31.20 -4.93 3.77
C GLU A 39 -32.47 -5.79 3.59
N PRO A 40 -33.61 -5.27 3.07
CA PRO A 40 -34.78 -6.12 2.83
C PRO A 40 -34.50 -7.29 1.88
N ALA A 41 -33.73 -7.05 0.82
CA ALA A 41 -33.35 -8.08 -0.14
C ALA A 41 -32.33 -9.07 0.46
N LEU A 42 -31.34 -8.57 1.21
CA LEU A 42 -30.35 -9.40 1.87
C LEU A 42 -30.98 -10.27 2.99
N ALA A 43 -31.95 -9.74 3.73
CA ALA A 43 -32.69 -10.48 4.76
C ALA A 43 -33.51 -11.62 4.15
N ALA A 44 -34.21 -11.36 3.04
CA ALA A 44 -34.91 -12.41 2.31
C ALA A 44 -33.95 -13.50 1.79
N LEU A 45 -32.77 -13.10 1.31
CA LEU A 45 -31.74 -14.02 0.85
C LEU A 45 -31.18 -14.87 1.99
N ARG A 46 -30.82 -14.26 3.13
CA ARG A 46 -30.39 -14.96 4.34
C ARG A 46 -31.42 -15.99 4.79
N LYS A 47 -32.70 -15.62 4.83
CA LYS A 47 -33.81 -16.53 5.16
C LYS A 47 -33.92 -17.68 4.17
N LYS A 48 -33.81 -17.42 2.86
CA LYS A 48 -33.83 -18.45 1.81
C LYS A 48 -32.66 -19.43 1.97
N MET A 49 -31.49 -18.93 2.35
CA MET A 49 -30.27 -19.74 2.46
C MET A 49 -30.12 -20.43 3.83
N GLY A 50 -30.89 -20.01 4.83
CA GLY A 50 -30.83 -20.53 6.19
C GLY A 50 -29.56 -20.11 6.94
N VAL A 51 -28.99 -18.95 6.60
CA VAL A 51 -27.72 -18.46 7.17
C VAL A 51 -27.92 -17.11 7.87
N VAL A 52 -27.07 -16.83 8.86
CA VAL A 52 -27.10 -15.56 9.59
C VAL A 52 -26.31 -14.51 8.81
N ARG A 53 -25.21 -14.90 8.17
CA ARG A 53 -24.43 -14.01 7.29
C ARG A 53 -24.23 -14.62 5.92
N LEU A 54 -24.23 -13.77 4.91
CA LEU A 54 -23.90 -14.14 3.54
C LEU A 54 -22.37 -14.11 3.38
N HIS A 55 -21.67 -14.96 4.14
CA HIS A 55 -20.22 -15.09 4.12
C HIS A 55 -19.82 -16.41 3.47
N ALA A 56 -18.72 -16.43 2.71
CA ALA A 56 -18.27 -17.62 2.01
C ALA A 56 -18.04 -18.82 2.95
N ALA A 57 -17.61 -18.56 4.19
CA ALA A 57 -17.45 -19.59 5.22
C ALA A 57 -18.78 -20.24 5.67
N GLU A 58 -19.90 -19.50 5.67
CA GLU A 58 -21.23 -20.05 6.02
C GLU A 58 -21.94 -20.68 4.81
N LEU A 59 -21.73 -20.11 3.63
CA LEU A 59 -22.41 -20.54 2.41
C LEU A 59 -21.71 -21.74 1.73
N GLY A 60 -20.38 -21.80 1.81
CA GLY A 60 -19.57 -22.68 0.96
C GLY A 60 -19.61 -22.25 -0.52
N MET A 61 -18.61 -22.66 -1.29
CA MET A 61 -18.47 -22.21 -2.69
C MET A 61 -19.65 -22.64 -3.58
N HIS A 62 -20.24 -23.80 -3.33
CA HIS A 62 -21.32 -24.37 -4.16
C HIS A 62 -22.67 -23.64 -4.07
N ARG A 63 -22.86 -22.79 -3.06
CA ARG A 63 -24.15 -22.10 -2.84
C ARG A 63 -24.14 -20.65 -3.32
N LEU A 64 -23.02 -20.17 -3.84
CA LEU A 64 -22.86 -18.80 -4.36
C LEU A 64 -23.77 -18.55 -5.57
N ASP A 65 -24.00 -19.55 -6.42
CA ASP A 65 -24.86 -19.40 -7.61
C ASP A 65 -26.29 -18.97 -7.24
N ASN A 66 -26.78 -19.40 -6.07
CA ASN A 66 -28.13 -19.09 -5.59
C ASN A 66 -28.31 -17.63 -5.16
N VAL A 67 -27.23 -16.86 -5.01
CA VAL A 67 -27.26 -15.45 -4.61
C VAL A 67 -27.01 -14.49 -5.77
N ILE A 68 -26.42 -14.95 -6.89
CA ILE A 68 -25.96 -14.11 -8.00
C ILE A 68 -27.08 -13.23 -8.56
N ASP A 69 -28.24 -13.81 -8.89
CA ASP A 69 -29.33 -13.04 -9.51
C ASP A 69 -29.81 -11.88 -8.64
N THR A 70 -29.90 -12.11 -7.33
CA THR A 70 -30.29 -11.06 -6.38
C THR A 70 -29.22 -9.97 -6.29
N LEU A 71 -27.95 -10.36 -6.25
CA LEU A 71 -26.82 -9.43 -6.24
C LEU A 71 -26.74 -8.60 -7.53
N LEU A 72 -27.02 -9.20 -8.70
CA LEU A 72 -27.04 -8.48 -9.98
C LEU A 72 -28.17 -7.44 -10.04
N VAL A 73 -29.36 -7.78 -9.53
CA VAL A 73 -30.47 -6.82 -9.43
C VAL A 73 -30.10 -5.66 -8.50
N LEU A 74 -29.52 -5.95 -7.33
CA LEU A 74 -29.07 -4.92 -6.40
C LEU A 74 -27.96 -4.05 -6.99
N GLN A 75 -26.99 -4.67 -7.68
CA GLN A 75 -25.89 -3.97 -8.34
C GLN A 75 -26.40 -2.96 -9.37
N LYS A 76 -27.35 -3.35 -10.22
CA LYS A 76 -27.95 -2.45 -11.22
C LYS A 76 -28.80 -1.37 -10.55
N LYS A 77 -29.67 -1.75 -9.62
CA LYS A 77 -30.61 -0.86 -8.95
C LYS A 77 -29.90 0.25 -8.18
N HIS A 78 -28.86 -0.10 -7.43
CA HIS A 78 -28.11 0.81 -6.57
C HIS A 78 -26.79 1.26 -7.20
N ARG A 79 -26.58 0.98 -8.49
CA ARG A 79 -25.37 1.35 -9.25
C ARG A 79 -24.07 0.98 -8.50
N ILE A 80 -24.06 -0.20 -7.89
CA ILE A 80 -22.92 -0.67 -7.10
C ILE A 80 -21.74 -0.88 -8.04
N ARG A 81 -20.57 -0.42 -7.60
CA ARG A 81 -19.31 -0.59 -8.31
C ARG A 81 -18.28 -1.15 -7.35
N PHE A 82 -17.39 -1.99 -7.88
CA PHE A 82 -16.35 -2.63 -7.11
C PHE A 82 -14.99 -2.26 -7.69
N ASP A 83 -14.07 -1.85 -6.81
CA ASP A 83 -12.67 -1.58 -7.10
C ASP A 83 -11.82 -2.49 -6.22
N ILE A 84 -10.69 -2.97 -6.76
CA ILE A 84 -9.71 -3.75 -6.03
C ILE A 84 -8.38 -3.01 -6.07
N TRP A 85 -7.76 -2.85 -4.92
CA TRP A 85 -6.40 -2.32 -4.78
C TRP A 85 -5.52 -3.40 -4.17
N GLN A 86 -4.30 -3.55 -4.69
CA GLN A 86 -3.39 -4.60 -4.23
C GLN A 86 -2.02 -4.02 -3.93
N VAL A 87 -1.41 -4.55 -2.87
CA VAL A 87 -0.01 -4.32 -2.52
C VAL A 87 0.70 -5.66 -2.57
N VAL A 88 1.59 -5.82 -3.53
CA VAL A 88 2.52 -6.96 -3.58
C VAL A 88 3.57 -6.72 -2.49
N LYS A 89 3.60 -7.60 -1.49
CA LYS A 89 4.40 -7.37 -0.27
C LYS A 89 5.90 -7.37 -0.53
N ARG A 90 6.38 -8.24 -1.43
CA ARG A 90 7.77 -8.23 -1.90
C ARG A 90 8.14 -6.87 -2.49
N ASP A 91 7.33 -6.37 -3.41
CA ASP A 91 7.59 -5.10 -4.09
C ASP A 91 7.56 -3.94 -3.09
N HIS A 92 6.63 -3.97 -2.12
CA HIS A 92 6.57 -2.98 -1.05
C HIS A 92 7.87 -2.90 -0.23
N ALA A 93 8.51 -4.04 0.08
CA ALA A 93 9.81 -4.04 0.75
C ALA A 93 10.91 -3.35 -0.09
N ILE A 94 10.95 -3.62 -1.39
CA ILE A 94 11.94 -3.04 -2.32
C ILE A 94 11.67 -1.55 -2.52
N ILE A 95 10.40 -1.15 -2.69
CA ILE A 95 9.98 0.25 -2.79
C ILE A 95 10.34 1.00 -1.50
N SER A 96 10.06 0.43 -0.33
CA SER A 96 10.43 1.05 0.94
C SER A 96 11.94 1.20 1.12
N PHE A 97 12.75 0.25 0.62
CA PHE A 97 14.20 0.40 0.59
C PHE A 97 14.62 1.52 -0.35
N PHE A 98 14.05 1.55 -1.56
CA PHE A 98 14.35 2.56 -2.57
C PHE A 98 14.02 3.96 -2.07
N ASP A 99 12.81 4.18 -1.56
CA ASP A 99 12.37 5.49 -1.05
C ASP A 99 13.27 5.97 0.10
N GLN A 100 13.81 5.07 0.94
CA GLN A 100 14.69 5.52 2.02
C GLN A 100 16.13 5.79 1.55
N VAL A 101 16.66 4.97 0.64
CA VAL A 101 18.07 5.04 0.20
C VAL A 101 18.27 6.03 -0.96
N PHE A 102 17.26 6.21 -1.81
CA PHE A 102 17.36 7.00 -3.04
C PHE A 102 16.63 8.34 -2.97
N ASP A 103 15.91 8.64 -1.89
CA ASP A 103 15.34 9.98 -1.70
C ASP A 103 16.47 10.99 -1.54
N GLN A 104 16.58 11.93 -2.47
CA GLN A 104 17.60 12.97 -2.41
C GLN A 104 17.52 13.79 -1.11
N GLY A 105 16.32 13.98 -0.55
CA GLY A 105 16.13 14.67 0.72
C GLY A 105 16.78 13.95 1.90
N MET A 106 16.99 12.64 1.79
CA MET A 106 17.67 11.79 2.78
C MET A 106 19.11 11.45 2.38
N ASN A 107 19.36 11.31 1.08
CA ASN A 107 20.63 10.91 0.50
C ASN A 107 21.11 11.98 -0.51
N PRO A 108 22.01 12.89 -0.11
CA PRO A 108 22.38 14.06 -0.90
C PRO A 108 23.17 13.73 -2.16
N VAL A 109 23.73 12.52 -2.29
CA VAL A 109 24.47 12.13 -3.50
C VAL A 109 23.54 11.70 -4.64
N VAL A 110 22.26 11.45 -4.36
CA VAL A 110 21.30 11.09 -5.41
C VAL A 110 20.88 12.33 -6.20
N PRO A 111 20.99 12.34 -7.54
CA PRO A 111 20.56 13.49 -8.31
C PRO A 111 19.06 13.79 -8.15
N TRP A 112 18.70 15.07 -8.03
CA TRP A 112 17.30 15.50 -7.96
C TRP A 112 16.44 14.89 -9.08
N THR A 113 16.98 14.88 -10.30
CA THR A 113 16.28 14.34 -11.48
C THR A 113 16.03 12.84 -11.39
N ALA A 114 16.86 12.09 -10.65
CA ALA A 114 16.74 10.65 -10.51
C ALA A 114 15.60 10.24 -9.58
N TYR A 115 15.28 11.04 -8.56
CA TYR A 115 14.25 10.70 -7.56
C TYR A 115 12.97 11.54 -7.65
N TRP A 116 13.08 12.86 -7.84
CA TRP A 116 11.92 13.77 -7.81
C TRP A 116 11.16 13.87 -9.14
N THR A 117 11.57 13.09 -10.15
CA THR A 117 10.90 13.03 -11.45
C THR A 117 10.44 11.61 -11.77
N PRO A 118 9.62 11.40 -12.82
CA PRO A 118 9.24 10.06 -13.27
C PRO A 118 10.42 9.13 -13.62
N LEU A 119 11.66 9.64 -13.75
CA LEU A 119 12.86 8.82 -13.92
C LEU A 119 13.14 7.88 -12.72
N ARG A 120 12.53 8.14 -11.56
CA ARG A 120 12.59 7.24 -10.40
C ARG A 120 12.03 5.86 -10.69
N TYR A 121 11.04 5.74 -11.58
CA TYR A 121 10.42 4.43 -11.88
C TYR A 121 11.36 3.52 -12.68
N PRO A 122 11.97 3.97 -13.80
CA PRO A 122 13.05 3.20 -14.43
C PRO A 122 14.20 2.85 -13.49
N LEU A 123 14.59 3.77 -12.60
CA LEU A 123 15.66 3.51 -11.63
C LEU A 123 15.26 2.42 -10.63
N LEU A 124 14.07 2.52 -10.03
CA LEU A 124 13.50 1.53 -9.13
C LEU A 124 13.37 0.16 -9.81
N ILE A 125 12.85 0.09 -11.04
CA ILE A 125 12.72 -1.16 -11.79
C ILE A 125 14.09 -1.81 -12.00
N ASN A 126 15.11 -1.01 -12.34
CA ASN A 126 16.47 -1.53 -12.51
C ASN A 126 17.06 -2.01 -11.18
N LEU A 127 16.90 -1.24 -10.10
CA LEU A 127 17.32 -1.66 -8.76
C LEU A 127 16.62 -2.96 -8.32
N ALA A 128 15.33 -3.10 -8.56
CA ALA A 128 14.53 -4.27 -8.17
C ALA A 128 15.06 -5.56 -8.81
N ARG A 129 15.68 -5.49 -10.00
CA ARG A 129 16.31 -6.65 -10.67
C ARG A 129 17.54 -7.19 -9.92
N LEU A 130 18.12 -6.41 -9.00
CA LEU A 130 19.25 -6.83 -8.17
C LEU A 130 18.80 -7.60 -6.91
N PHE A 131 17.51 -7.55 -6.57
CA PHE A 131 16.96 -8.17 -5.37
C PHE A 131 16.46 -9.60 -5.61
N ASP A 132 16.87 -10.53 -4.74
CA ASP A 132 16.16 -11.79 -4.50
C ASP A 132 15.24 -11.66 -3.27
N ASP A 133 14.45 -12.69 -2.95
CA ASP A 133 13.51 -12.65 -1.81
C ASP A 133 14.24 -12.50 -0.48
N GLU A 134 15.37 -13.18 -0.30
CA GLU A 134 16.14 -13.15 0.94
C GLU A 134 16.69 -11.74 1.20
N LEU A 135 17.21 -11.09 0.17
CA LEU A 135 17.75 -9.73 0.24
C LEU A 135 16.65 -8.71 0.51
N ALA A 136 15.48 -8.87 -0.12
CA ALA A 136 14.33 -8.00 0.09
C ALA A 136 13.78 -8.15 1.52
N GLU A 137 13.72 -9.38 2.04
CA GLU A 137 13.35 -9.65 3.43
C GLU A 137 14.35 -9.02 4.39
N LYS A 138 15.65 -9.14 4.13
CA LYS A 138 16.71 -8.54 4.95
C LYS A 138 16.60 -7.02 4.98
N ALA A 139 16.37 -6.38 3.83
CA ALA A 139 16.14 -4.93 3.75
C ALA A 139 14.93 -4.51 4.61
N TRP A 140 13.82 -5.22 4.49
CA TRP A 140 12.64 -4.95 5.29
C TRP A 140 12.87 -5.15 6.79
N ARG A 141 13.59 -6.21 7.18
CA ARG A 141 13.96 -6.45 8.57
C ARG A 141 14.85 -5.36 9.13
N ALA A 142 15.79 -4.85 8.34
CA ALA A 142 16.61 -3.70 8.71
C ALA A 142 15.72 -2.48 8.99
N ARG A 143 14.76 -2.19 8.10
CA ARG A 143 13.82 -1.05 8.24
C ARG A 143 13.00 -1.13 9.53
N LEU A 144 12.63 -2.33 9.98
CA LEU A 144 11.83 -2.56 11.20
C LEU A 144 12.65 -2.70 12.49
N GLU A 145 13.97 -2.85 12.40
CA GLU A 145 14.85 -3.01 13.55
C GLU A 145 15.03 -1.66 14.25
N ALA A 146 14.57 -1.51 15.50
CA ALA A 146 14.62 -0.23 16.20
C ALA A 146 16.06 0.17 16.60
N HIS A 147 16.94 -0.81 16.83
CA HIS A 147 18.30 -0.56 17.28
C HIS A 147 19.24 -0.22 16.11
N ASP A 148 19.82 0.98 16.13
CA ASP A 148 20.72 1.49 15.07
C ASP A 148 21.79 0.51 14.66
N GLY A 149 22.64 0.08 15.60
CA GLY A 149 23.76 -0.82 15.25
C GLY A 149 23.35 -2.13 14.56
N ARG A 150 22.19 -2.69 14.91
CA ARG A 150 21.69 -3.92 14.26
C ARG A 150 21.10 -3.62 12.88
N SER A 151 20.34 -2.53 12.76
CA SER A 151 19.82 -2.09 11.48
C SER A 151 20.95 -1.70 10.51
N ALA A 152 21.98 -1.01 10.99
CA ALA A 152 23.14 -0.60 10.21
C ALA A 152 23.91 -1.81 9.68
N ALA A 153 24.10 -2.85 10.51
CA ALA A 153 24.72 -4.09 10.07
C ALA A 153 23.89 -4.77 8.96
N LEU A 154 22.58 -4.90 9.15
CA LEU A 154 21.69 -5.50 8.14
C LEU A 154 21.65 -4.68 6.85
N LEU A 155 21.53 -3.34 6.94
CA LEU A 155 21.55 -2.46 5.77
C LEU A 155 22.89 -2.54 5.04
N GLY A 156 24.00 -2.56 5.78
CA GLY A 156 25.35 -2.70 5.23
C GLY A 156 25.52 -3.99 4.44
N GLU A 157 25.02 -5.12 4.95
CA GLU A 157 24.98 -6.38 4.21
C GLU A 157 24.15 -6.26 2.93
N VAL A 158 22.96 -5.66 3.01
CA VAL A 158 22.09 -5.47 1.84
C VAL A 158 22.79 -4.64 0.77
N CYS A 159 23.33 -3.47 1.14
CA CYS A 159 24.03 -2.59 0.22
C CYS A 159 25.28 -3.26 -0.37
N SER A 160 26.05 -4.00 0.41
CA SER A 160 27.24 -4.74 -0.08
C SER A 160 26.87 -5.78 -1.14
N VAL A 161 25.81 -6.57 -0.90
CA VAL A 161 25.31 -7.53 -1.88
C VAL A 161 24.81 -6.82 -3.14
N LEU A 162 24.04 -5.73 -3.00
CA LEU A 162 23.57 -4.95 -4.14
C LEU A 162 24.73 -4.38 -4.96
N LEU A 163 25.73 -3.77 -4.31
CA LEU A 163 26.95 -3.25 -4.96
C LEU A 163 27.67 -4.33 -5.78
N SER A 164 27.78 -5.56 -5.26
CA SER A 164 28.36 -6.68 -6.00
C SER A 164 27.57 -7.07 -7.27
N ARG A 165 26.28 -6.70 -7.33
CA ARG A 165 25.37 -7.01 -8.44
C ARG A 165 25.16 -5.83 -9.39
N VAL A 166 25.58 -4.60 -9.05
CA VAL A 166 25.33 -3.39 -9.86
C VAL A 166 25.81 -3.52 -11.31
N GLY A 167 26.89 -4.25 -11.56
CA GLY A 167 27.39 -4.51 -12.92
C GLY A 167 26.37 -5.17 -13.86
N MET A 168 25.30 -5.76 -13.33
CA MET A 168 24.20 -6.36 -14.10
C MET A 168 23.25 -5.33 -14.74
N LEU A 169 23.30 -4.05 -14.33
CA LEU A 169 22.35 -3.02 -14.78
C LEU A 169 22.58 -2.53 -16.22
N GLY A 170 23.76 -2.79 -16.80
CA GLY A 170 24.10 -2.51 -18.20
C GLY A 170 24.24 -1.02 -18.57
N ASP A 171 23.45 -0.13 -17.99
CA ASP A 171 23.51 1.32 -18.20
C ASP A 171 24.56 1.96 -17.26
N PRO A 172 25.62 2.59 -17.80
CA PRO A 172 26.68 3.21 -16.99
C PRO A 172 26.17 4.29 -16.03
N ARG A 173 25.15 5.06 -16.42
CA ARG A 173 24.61 6.12 -15.58
C ARG A 173 23.80 5.55 -14.43
N PHE A 174 23.04 4.48 -14.64
CA PHE A 174 22.38 3.79 -13.53
C PHE A 174 23.39 3.12 -12.60
N ILE A 175 24.45 2.53 -13.15
CA ILE A 175 25.54 1.94 -12.35
C ILE A 175 26.15 2.99 -11.42
N GLU A 176 26.47 4.19 -11.93
CA GLU A 176 27.00 5.30 -11.14
C GLU A 176 26.03 5.71 -10.02
N ILE A 177 24.78 6.06 -10.37
CA ILE A 177 23.79 6.53 -9.39
C ILE A 177 23.54 5.48 -8.29
N VAL A 178 23.39 4.21 -8.66
CA VAL A 178 23.14 3.13 -7.70
C VAL A 178 24.37 2.88 -6.83
N THR A 179 25.57 2.91 -7.40
CA THR A 179 26.82 2.72 -6.64
C THR A 179 27.01 3.83 -5.61
N ASP A 180 26.82 5.08 -6.02
CA ASP A 180 26.99 6.24 -5.15
C ASP A 180 25.96 6.24 -4.03
N ALA A 181 24.68 6.01 -4.36
CA ALA A 181 23.59 5.96 -3.39
C ALA A 181 23.83 4.90 -2.31
N LEU A 182 24.17 3.67 -2.72
CA LEU A 182 24.42 2.55 -1.82
C LEU A 182 25.66 2.79 -0.95
N SER A 183 26.75 3.27 -1.54
CA SER A 183 28.00 3.53 -0.82
C SER A 183 27.84 4.64 0.22
N TRP A 184 27.11 5.71 -0.13
CA TRP A 184 26.81 6.78 0.79
C TRP A 184 25.94 6.30 1.96
N ALA A 185 24.87 5.54 1.66
CA ALA A 185 23.97 4.98 2.67
C ALA A 185 24.68 4.07 3.67
N MET A 186 25.69 3.30 3.24
CA MET A 186 26.51 2.48 4.14
C MET A 186 27.40 3.32 5.06
N ALA A 187 27.97 4.40 4.54
CA ALA A 187 28.90 5.26 5.29
C ALA A 187 28.20 6.23 6.24
N HIS A 188 26.96 6.64 5.93
CA HIS A 188 26.22 7.69 6.66
C HIS A 188 24.87 7.18 7.17
N PHE A 189 24.85 5.99 7.78
CA PHE A 189 23.62 5.37 8.28
C PHE A 189 22.84 6.28 9.25
N ASP A 190 23.55 6.96 10.15
CA ASP A 190 22.95 7.84 11.17
C ASP A 190 22.26 9.06 10.53
N GLU A 191 22.76 9.55 9.39
CA GLU A 191 22.16 10.66 8.64
C GLU A 191 20.97 10.18 7.80
N LEU A 192 21.04 8.96 7.27
CA LEU A 192 20.02 8.37 6.41
C LEU A 192 18.68 8.14 7.13
N SER A 193 18.68 7.97 8.46
CA SER A 193 17.48 7.65 9.26
C SER A 193 16.72 6.43 8.72
N TYR A 194 17.47 5.36 8.42
CA TYR A 194 16.93 4.21 7.68
C TYR A 194 15.92 3.35 8.44
N ASN A 195 15.89 3.32 9.76
CA ASN A 195 15.01 2.41 10.51
C ASN A 195 13.95 3.11 11.35
N CYS A 196 12.82 2.43 11.53
CA CYS A 196 11.73 2.90 12.38
C CYS A 196 12.07 2.68 13.87
N LYS A 197 12.13 3.77 14.62
CA LYS A 197 12.38 3.83 16.07
C LYS A 197 11.14 3.59 16.88
N THR A 198 10.01 4.12 16.40
CA THR A 198 8.76 4.09 17.14
C THR A 198 7.77 3.12 16.51
N ASN A 199 6.86 2.58 17.33
CA ASN A 199 5.75 1.80 16.80
C ASN A 199 4.89 2.63 15.84
N LYS A 200 4.77 3.94 16.05
CA LYS A 200 4.03 4.83 15.15
C LYS A 200 4.65 4.86 13.74
N GLU A 201 5.96 5.05 13.64
CA GLU A 201 6.68 4.99 12.36
C GLU A 201 6.50 3.63 11.68
N LYS A 202 6.59 2.53 12.44
CA LYS A 202 6.36 1.19 11.91
C LYS A 202 4.97 1.06 11.29
N LEU A 203 3.93 1.50 12.00
CA LEU A 203 2.54 1.45 11.50
C LEU A 203 2.35 2.30 10.23
N GLN A 204 3.10 3.38 10.06
CA GLN A 204 3.01 4.25 8.87
C GLN A 204 3.60 3.62 7.61
N ILE A 205 4.60 2.74 7.76
CA ILE A 205 5.24 2.07 6.62
C ILE A 205 4.66 0.67 6.34
N MET A 206 3.72 0.19 7.14
CA MET A 206 3.07 -1.10 6.90
C MET A 206 2.27 -1.10 5.59
N PRO A 207 2.17 -2.25 4.90
CA PRO A 207 1.54 -2.35 3.57
C PRO A 207 0.08 -1.91 3.57
N ASN A 208 -0.62 -2.08 4.70
CA ASN A 208 -2.01 -1.68 4.86
C ASN A 208 -2.18 -0.15 4.85
N MET A 209 -1.20 0.61 5.37
CA MET A 209 -1.23 2.06 5.28
C MET A 209 -1.10 2.53 3.82
N ILE A 210 -0.16 1.94 3.09
CA ILE A 210 0.08 2.26 1.68
C ILE A 210 -1.10 1.85 0.79
N GLY A 211 -1.63 0.65 1.00
CA GLY A 211 -2.82 0.17 0.30
C GLY A 211 -4.04 1.07 0.56
N PHE A 212 -4.23 1.49 1.81
CA PHE A 212 -5.34 2.38 2.17
C PHE A 212 -5.20 3.79 1.58
N GLN A 213 -3.98 4.33 1.43
CA GLN A 213 -3.75 5.58 0.69
C GLN A 213 -4.26 5.48 -0.75
N SER A 214 -3.98 4.35 -1.42
CA SER A 214 -4.46 4.09 -2.79
C SER A 214 -5.98 4.00 -2.85
N VAL A 215 -6.60 3.35 -1.85
CA VAL A 215 -8.07 3.32 -1.69
C VAL A 215 -8.63 4.74 -1.59
N LEU A 216 -8.08 5.58 -0.72
CA LEU A 216 -8.53 6.97 -0.55
C LEU A 216 -8.38 7.78 -1.84
N HIS A 217 -7.27 7.61 -2.56
CA HIS A 217 -7.08 8.26 -3.86
C HIS A 217 -8.14 7.82 -4.88
N GLY A 218 -8.44 6.52 -4.96
CA GLY A 218 -9.51 5.98 -5.80
C GLY A 218 -10.89 6.52 -5.45
N ILE A 219 -11.18 6.66 -4.15
CA ILE A 219 -12.40 7.29 -3.65
C ILE A 219 -12.49 8.75 -4.11
N CYS A 220 -11.41 9.53 -3.94
CA CYS A 220 -11.33 10.92 -4.38
C CYS A 220 -11.55 11.05 -5.89
N HIS A 221 -10.87 10.23 -6.69
CA HIS A 221 -11.04 10.19 -8.15
C HIS A 221 -12.50 9.91 -8.54
N ARG A 222 -13.16 8.99 -7.86
CA ARG A 222 -14.58 8.65 -8.11
C ARG A 222 -15.55 9.76 -7.72
N LEU A 223 -15.27 10.51 -6.66
CA LEU A 223 -16.10 11.64 -6.25
C LEU A 223 -16.05 12.76 -7.31
N GLY A 224 -14.90 12.94 -7.97
CA GLY A 224 -14.68 13.82 -9.12
C GLY A 224 -14.75 15.33 -8.83
N ALA A 225 -15.24 15.74 -7.65
CA ALA A 225 -15.34 17.13 -7.25
C ALA A 225 -14.96 17.32 -5.76
N PRO A 226 -14.20 18.37 -5.41
CA PRO A 226 -13.59 18.56 -4.09
C PRO A 226 -14.60 18.71 -2.93
N ASN A 227 -15.87 19.05 -3.21
CA ASN A 227 -16.89 19.31 -2.18
C ASN A 227 -17.92 18.18 -2.02
N ARG A 228 -17.73 17.03 -2.67
CA ARG A 228 -18.66 15.90 -2.52
C ARG A 228 -18.33 15.09 -1.28
N LYS A 229 -19.31 15.01 -0.36
CA LYS A 229 -19.19 14.20 0.86
C LYS A 229 -19.19 12.71 0.54
N ALA A 230 -18.18 12.02 1.06
CA ALA A 230 -18.09 10.56 1.09
C ALA A 230 -18.40 10.06 2.50
N ARG A 231 -19.15 8.96 2.58
CA ARG A 231 -19.27 8.18 3.80
C ARG A 231 -18.46 6.91 3.61
N ILE A 232 -17.34 6.81 4.30
CA ILE A 232 -16.43 5.66 4.23
C ILE A 232 -16.71 4.78 5.44
N ILE A 233 -17.04 3.53 5.19
CA ILE A 233 -17.32 2.49 6.17
C ILE A 233 -16.22 1.46 5.95
N VAL A 234 -15.33 1.31 6.94
CA VAL A 234 -14.23 0.35 6.91
C VAL A 234 -14.57 -0.77 7.89
N ASP A 235 -14.42 -2.02 7.48
CA ASP A 235 -14.66 -3.14 8.40
C ASP A 235 -13.70 -3.07 9.60
N GLN A 236 -14.23 -3.36 10.80
CA GLN A 236 -13.61 -2.98 12.09
C GLN A 236 -12.42 -3.84 12.50
N GLN A 237 -11.80 -4.61 11.60
CA GLN A 237 -10.88 -5.69 12.00
C GLN A 237 -9.42 -5.30 12.30
N SER A 238 -8.99 -4.04 12.21
CA SER A 238 -7.54 -3.76 12.31
C SER A 238 -7.09 -2.86 13.47
N GLN A 239 -5.93 -3.22 14.04
CA GLN A 239 -5.11 -2.38 14.94
C GLN A 239 -4.64 -1.06 14.29
N PHE A 240 -4.93 -0.86 12.99
CA PHE A 240 -4.49 0.25 12.17
C PHE A 240 -5.60 1.28 11.89
N ASN A 241 -6.81 1.03 12.37
CA ASN A 241 -7.97 1.90 12.15
C ASN A 241 -7.73 3.34 12.64
N THR A 242 -6.96 3.52 13.72
CA THR A 242 -6.62 4.86 14.23
C THR A 242 -5.73 5.61 13.23
N THR A 243 -4.67 4.97 12.74
CA THR A 243 -3.74 5.59 11.77
C THR A 243 -4.41 5.81 10.41
N GLN A 244 -5.27 4.89 9.97
CA GLN A 244 -6.08 5.05 8.76
C GLN A 244 -7.08 6.21 8.90
N ARG A 245 -7.70 6.38 10.08
CA ARG A 245 -8.55 7.54 10.38
C ARG A 245 -7.74 8.84 10.36
N GLU A 246 -6.59 8.89 11.03
CA GLU A 246 -5.69 10.05 11.02
C GLU A 246 -5.31 10.44 9.59
N LEU A 247 -4.92 9.46 8.76
CA LEU A 247 -4.61 9.67 7.35
C LEU A 247 -5.82 10.19 6.56
N SER A 248 -7.01 9.63 6.79
CA SER A 248 -8.24 10.10 6.12
C SER A 248 -8.56 11.55 6.48
N VAL A 249 -8.34 11.95 7.74
CA VAL A 249 -8.49 13.32 8.21
C VAL A 249 -7.45 14.21 7.55
N PHE A 250 -6.17 13.80 7.56
CA PHE A 250 -5.07 14.53 6.93
C PHE A 250 -5.37 14.82 5.45
N LEU A 251 -5.64 13.79 4.65
CA LEU A 251 -5.96 13.94 3.22
C LEU A 251 -7.24 14.76 2.98
N SER A 252 -8.23 14.67 3.88
CA SER A 252 -9.44 15.49 3.79
C SER A 252 -9.20 16.96 4.14
N SER A 253 -8.32 17.27 5.10
CA SER A 253 -7.93 18.64 5.46
C SER A 253 -7.04 19.26 4.39
N ASP A 254 -6.17 18.44 3.79
CA ASP A 254 -5.24 18.87 2.76
C ASP A 254 -5.94 19.03 1.39
N SER A 255 -7.19 18.60 1.23
CA SER A 255 -7.99 18.93 0.02
C SER A 255 -8.21 20.44 -0.18
N ARG A 256 -7.90 21.29 0.83
CA ARG A 256 -7.84 22.76 0.70
C ARG A 256 -6.46 23.31 0.30
N SER A 257 -5.39 22.50 0.38
CA SER A 257 -3.99 22.91 0.15
C SER A 257 -3.23 22.04 -0.88
N ALA A 258 -3.75 20.87 -1.23
CA ALA A 258 -3.11 19.85 -2.06
C ALA A 258 -3.36 20.04 -3.57
N MET A 259 -3.31 21.28 -4.04
CA MET A 259 -2.78 21.57 -5.39
C MET A 259 -1.32 22.01 -5.35
N GLY A 260 -0.72 22.17 -4.16
CA GLY A 260 0.58 22.85 -3.99
C GLY A 260 1.84 22.00 -3.94
N SER A 261 1.84 20.79 -3.34
CA SER A 261 3.14 20.08 -3.10
C SER A 261 3.17 18.58 -3.37
N TRP A 262 2.06 17.97 -3.80
CA TRP A 262 2.04 16.59 -4.35
C TRP A 262 1.49 16.56 -5.79
N GLY A 263 1.27 17.75 -6.38
CA GLY A 263 0.55 17.96 -7.64
C GLY A 263 1.42 18.11 -8.90
N GLN A 264 2.65 17.58 -8.92
CA GLN A 264 3.51 17.67 -10.12
C GLN A 264 3.89 16.34 -10.77
N VAL A 265 3.26 15.21 -10.39
CA VAL A 265 3.57 13.90 -11.02
C VAL A 265 2.43 13.33 -11.87
N CYS A 266 1.29 14.02 -12.00
CA CYS A 266 0.24 13.65 -12.96
C CYS A 266 -0.21 14.86 -13.79
N ARG A 267 0.53 15.12 -14.87
CA ARG A 267 -0.03 15.60 -16.14
C ARG A 267 0.47 14.69 -17.25
#